data_AF-A0A1S4C050-F1
#
_entry.id   AF-A0A1S4C050-F1
#
_cell.length_a   1.000
_cell.length_b   1.000
_cell.length_c   1.000
_cell.angle_alpha   90.00
_cell.angle_beta   90.00
_cell.angle_gamma   90.00
#
_symmetry.space_group_name_H-M   'P 1'
#
loop_
_entity.id
_entity.type
_entity.pdbx_description
1 polymer ?
#
loop_
_entity_poly.entity_id
_entity_poly.type
_entity_poly.pdbx_seq_one_letter_code
_entity_poly.pdbx_strand_id
1 'polypeptide(L)'
;MDPTAIIEHLKKMFGTQSRTARYQLSKAVFGSKLTGNSPVGPYVNHMIDLIEEIEKLGCKLGKELSQDLILQSLSESFSQFVINFNMNKMDCDLHKMLNMLIDYENQLASEKKKGIVMLVRNSSKKKGKDTSKPKKKAVAPK
;
A
#
# COMPACT_ATOMS: atom_id res chain seq x y z
N MET A 1 -50.33 5.48 23.87
CA MET A 1 -49.48 4.70 22.95
C MET A 1 -49.24 3.35 23.59
N ASP A 2 -49.50 2.26 22.86
CA ASP A 2 -49.22 0.89 23.33
C ASP A 2 -47.69 0.69 23.44
N PRO A 3 -47.16 0.23 24.60
CA PRO A 3 -45.74 -0.05 24.78
C PRO A 3 -45.15 -0.98 23.72
N THR A 4 -45.92 -1.95 23.23
CA THR A 4 -45.48 -2.90 22.20
C THR A 4 -45.23 -2.19 20.87
N ALA A 5 -46.15 -1.32 20.46
CA ALA A 5 -45.99 -0.49 19.27
C ALA A 5 -44.76 0.44 19.33
N ILE A 6 -44.42 0.98 20.51
CA ILE A 6 -43.20 1.78 20.69
C ILE A 6 -41.96 0.91 20.49
N ILE A 7 -41.92 -0.28 21.09
CA ILE A 7 -40.78 -1.20 20.96
C ILE A 7 -40.57 -1.65 19.51
N GLU A 8 -41.65 -1.97 18.79
CA GLU A 8 -41.58 -2.34 17.38
C GLU A 8 -41.07 -1.19 16.50
N HIS A 9 -41.56 0.03 16.75
CA HIS A 9 -41.10 1.21 16.03
C HIS A 9 -39.61 1.47 16.24
N LEU A 10 -39.14 1.39 17.50
CA LEU A 10 -37.72 1.55 17.82
C LEU A 10 -36.87 0.45 17.19
N LYS A 11 -37.28 -0.82 17.26
CA LYS A 11 -36.59 -1.94 16.60
C LYS A 11 -36.47 -1.72 15.10
N LYS A 12 -37.53 -1.25 14.45
CA LYS A 12 -37.54 -0.92 13.03
C LYS A 12 -36.55 0.21 12.72
N MET A 13 -36.59 1.30 13.49
CA MET A 13 -35.75 2.48 13.25
C MET A 13 -34.25 2.17 13.47
N PHE A 14 -33.89 1.57 14.60
CA PHE A 14 -32.50 1.17 14.90
C PHE A 14 -32.01 0.04 13.98
N GLY A 15 -32.88 -0.90 13.61
CA GLY A 15 -32.56 -1.95 12.63
C GLY A 15 -32.25 -1.38 11.25
N THR A 16 -33.04 -0.41 10.76
CA THR A 16 -32.77 0.30 9.51
C THR A 16 -31.45 1.08 9.58
N GLN A 17 -31.17 1.77 10.69
CA GLN A 17 -29.90 2.49 10.88
C GLN A 17 -28.70 1.53 10.83
N SER A 18 -28.79 0.38 11.50
CA SER A 18 -27.77 -0.68 11.45
C SER A 18 -27.59 -1.24 10.03
N ARG A 19 -28.67 -1.46 9.28
CA ARG A 19 -28.59 -1.94 7.89
C ARG A 19 -27.87 -0.95 6.99
N THR A 20 -28.17 0.35 7.11
CA THR A 20 -27.50 1.40 6.34
C THR A 20 -26.01 1.50 6.71
N ALA A 21 -25.67 1.50 7.99
CA ALA A 21 -24.28 1.54 8.44
C ALA A 21 -23.47 0.33 7.92
N ARG A 22 -24.02 -0.89 8.06
CA ARG A 22 -23.40 -2.10 7.50
C ARG A 22 -23.19 -2.01 6.00
N TYR A 23 -24.16 -1.47 5.26
CA TYR A 23 -24.02 -1.31 3.82
C TYR A 23 -22.90 -0.33 3.45
N GLN A 24 -22.81 0.82 4.13
CA GLN A 24 -21.74 1.79 3.86
C GLN A 24 -20.35 1.25 4.19
N LEU A 25 -20.20 0.58 5.34
CA LEU A 25 -18.95 -0.07 5.72
C LEU A 25 -18.59 -1.21 4.77
N SER A 26 -19.57 -2.03 4.36
CA SER A 26 -19.36 -3.05 3.32
C SER A 26 -18.81 -2.39 2.06
N LYS A 27 -19.50 -1.34 1.57
CA LYS A 27 -19.09 -0.62 0.38
C LYS A 27 -17.67 -0.06 0.49
N ALA A 28 -17.28 0.44 1.66
CA ALA A 28 -15.91 0.90 1.92
C ALA A 28 -14.91 -0.28 1.85
N VAL A 29 -15.12 -1.34 2.64
CA VAL A 29 -14.24 -2.51 2.71
C VAL A 29 -14.03 -3.15 1.33
N PHE A 30 -15.10 -3.44 0.60
CA PHE A 30 -15.03 -4.10 -0.71
C PHE A 30 -14.63 -3.16 -1.86
N GLY A 31 -14.75 -1.84 -1.67
CA GLY A 31 -14.42 -0.83 -2.68
C GLY A 31 -13.03 -0.21 -2.54
N SER A 32 -12.37 -0.42 -1.40
CA SER A 32 -11.04 0.12 -1.11
C SER A 32 -9.98 -0.40 -2.07
N LYS A 33 -9.11 0.52 -2.52
CA LYS A 33 -7.91 0.24 -3.30
C LYS A 33 -6.79 1.18 -2.89
N LEU A 34 -5.59 0.65 -2.73
CA LEU A 34 -4.38 1.43 -2.53
C LEU A 34 -4.03 2.15 -3.82
N THR A 35 -4.04 3.48 -3.79
CA THR A 35 -3.57 4.27 -4.94
C THR A 35 -2.05 4.18 -5.04
N GLY A 36 -1.50 4.18 -6.26
CA GLY A 36 -0.08 3.83 -6.50
C GLY A 36 0.97 4.69 -5.79
N ASN A 37 0.60 5.86 -5.27
CA ASN A 37 1.51 6.76 -4.56
C ASN A 37 1.21 6.87 -3.05
N SER A 38 0.16 6.22 -2.55
CA SER A 38 -0.18 6.24 -1.13
C SER A 38 0.72 5.28 -0.34
N PRO A 39 1.17 5.66 0.87
CA PRO A 39 1.92 4.76 1.72
C PRO A 39 1.05 3.60 2.20
N VAL A 40 1.59 2.38 2.17
CA VAL A 40 0.83 1.16 2.50
C VAL A 40 0.42 1.11 3.97
N GLY A 41 1.27 1.61 4.89
CA GLY A 41 1.03 1.54 6.33
C GLY A 41 -0.29 2.19 6.76
N PRO A 42 -0.47 3.51 6.54
CA PRO A 42 -1.73 4.20 6.88
C PRO A 42 -2.95 3.61 6.18
N TYR A 43 -2.79 3.16 4.93
CA TYR A 43 -3.88 2.55 4.16
C TYR A 43 -4.35 1.22 4.76
N VAL A 44 -3.42 0.31 5.06
CA VAL A 44 -3.75 -1.00 5.64
C VAL A 44 -4.29 -0.84 7.05
N ASN A 45 -3.76 0.11 7.84
CA ASN A 45 -4.34 0.41 9.15
C ASN A 45 -5.81 0.83 9.03
N HIS A 46 -6.13 1.70 8.07
CA HIS A 46 -7.51 2.09 7.80
C HIS A 46 -8.40 0.90 7.35
N MET A 47 -7.87 -0.02 6.56
CA MET A 47 -8.58 -1.26 6.19
C MET A 47 -8.90 -2.13 7.42
N ILE A 48 -7.96 -2.24 8.37
CA ILE A 48 -8.17 -2.96 9.63
C ILE A 48 -9.29 -2.30 10.44
N ASP A 49 -9.25 -0.97 10.58
CA ASP A 49 -10.30 -0.22 11.28
C ASP A 49 -11.69 -0.48 10.69
N LEU A 50 -11.82 -0.45 9.35
CA LEU A 50 -13.08 -0.73 8.65
C LEU A 50 -13.57 -2.17 8.87
N ILE A 51 -12.66 -3.14 8.88
CA ILE A 51 -12.98 -4.55 9.15
C ILE A 51 -13.46 -4.71 10.59
N GLU A 52 -12.78 -4.12 11.57
CA GLU A 52 -13.23 -4.18 12.96
C GLU A 52 -14.60 -3.50 13.16
N GLU A 53 -14.84 -2.37 12.51
CA GLU A 53 -16.13 -1.67 12.56
C GLU A 53 -17.27 -2.51 11.98
N ILE A 54 -17.05 -3.17 10.85
CA ILE A 54 -18.11 -3.99 10.24
C ILE A 54 -18.39 -5.26 11.06
N GLU A 55 -17.36 -5.84 11.69
CA GLU A 55 -17.52 -6.97 12.60
C GLU A 55 -18.29 -6.58 13.88
N LYS A 56 -18.07 -5.38 14.42
CA LYS A 56 -18.86 -4.82 15.54
C LYS A 56 -20.34 -4.69 15.21
N LEU A 57 -20.69 -4.52 13.93
CA LEU A 57 -22.09 -4.52 13.46
C LEU A 57 -22.66 -5.93 13.20
N GLY A 58 -21.91 -6.98 13.53
CA GLY A 58 -22.34 -8.39 13.42
C GLY A 58 -22.02 -9.05 12.07
N CYS A 59 -21.31 -8.37 11.17
CA CYS A 59 -20.81 -8.96 9.92
C CYS A 59 -19.43 -9.56 10.14
N LYS A 60 -19.38 -10.79 10.66
CA LYS A 60 -18.12 -11.52 10.85
C LYS A 60 -17.53 -11.90 9.50
N LEU A 61 -16.33 -11.40 9.20
CA LEU A 61 -15.62 -11.71 7.95
C LEU A 61 -14.71 -12.92 8.12
N GLY A 62 -14.16 -13.09 9.32
CA GLY A 62 -13.17 -14.13 9.59
C GLY A 62 -11.78 -13.73 9.09
N LYS A 63 -10.77 -14.41 9.62
CA LYS A 63 -9.35 -14.07 9.43
C LYS A 63 -8.92 -14.11 7.97
N GLU A 64 -9.21 -15.23 7.28
CA GLU A 64 -8.79 -15.48 5.90
C GLU A 64 -9.37 -14.43 4.94
N LEU A 65 -10.69 -14.24 4.96
CA LEU A 65 -11.33 -13.22 4.12
C LEU A 65 -10.82 -11.81 4.43
N SER A 66 -10.55 -11.48 5.70
CA SER A 66 -9.99 -10.18 6.08
C SER A 66 -8.61 -9.95 5.47
N GLN A 67 -7.75 -10.97 5.45
CA GLN A 67 -6.45 -10.91 4.79
C GLN A 67 -6.60 -10.79 3.27
N ASP A 68 -7.46 -11.60 2.67
CA ASP A 68 -7.72 -11.58 1.22
C ASP A 68 -8.21 -10.21 0.76
N LEU A 69 -9.10 -9.58 1.53
CA LEU A 69 -9.60 -8.23 1.28
C LEU A 69 -8.48 -7.19 1.27
N ILE A 70 -7.50 -7.31 2.18
CA ILE A 70 -6.33 -6.44 2.19
C ILE A 70 -5.47 -6.72 0.96
N LEU A 71 -5.12 -7.98 0.71
CA LEU A 71 -4.24 -8.40 -0.40
C LEU A 71 -4.77 -7.93 -1.77
N GLN A 72 -6.06 -8.14 -2.05
CA GLN A 72 -6.66 -7.74 -3.34
C GLN A 72 -6.70 -6.22 -3.53
N SER A 73 -6.65 -5.47 -2.44
CA SER A 73 -6.78 -4.02 -2.46
C SER A 73 -5.45 -3.31 -2.68
N LEU A 74 -4.32 -4.04 -2.58
CA LEU A 74 -2.99 -3.49 -2.80
C LEU A 74 -2.78 -3.13 -4.27
N SER A 75 -1.86 -2.20 -4.52
CA SER A 75 -1.45 -1.83 -5.87
C SER A 75 -0.55 -2.89 -6.50
N GLU A 76 -0.41 -2.87 -7.83
CA GLU A 76 0.38 -3.85 -8.59
C GLU A 76 1.85 -3.94 -8.15
N SER A 77 2.40 -2.87 -7.55
CA SER A 77 3.77 -2.92 -7.00
C SER A 77 3.95 -3.93 -5.86
N PHE A 78 2.86 -4.44 -5.28
CA PHE A 78 2.86 -5.47 -4.23
C PHE A 78 2.59 -6.88 -4.76
N SER A 79 2.50 -7.12 -6.07
CA SER A 79 2.14 -8.43 -6.63
C SER A 79 3.08 -9.56 -6.20
N GLN A 80 4.39 -9.31 -6.09
CA GLN A 80 5.35 -10.30 -5.57
C GLN A 80 5.11 -10.64 -4.09
N PHE A 81 4.73 -9.66 -3.28
CA PHE A 81 4.34 -9.90 -1.88
C PHE A 81 3.12 -10.82 -1.82
N VAL A 82 2.08 -10.54 -2.62
CA VAL A 82 0.84 -11.34 -2.65
C VAL A 82 1.13 -12.79 -3.07
N ILE A 83 1.92 -13.00 -4.12
CA ILE A 83 2.33 -14.35 -4.56
C ILE A 83 3.05 -15.08 -3.44
N ASN A 84 4.03 -14.43 -2.79
CA ASN A 84 4.80 -15.04 -1.72
C ASN A 84 3.94 -15.36 -0.49
N PHE A 85 3.01 -14.47 -0.12
CA PHE A 85 2.08 -14.68 0.98
C PHE A 85 1.22 -15.93 0.76
N ASN A 86 0.64 -16.06 -0.44
CA ASN A 86 -0.23 -17.17 -0.81
C ASN A 86 0.53 -18.49 -0.95
N MET A 87 1.69 -18.47 -1.63
CA MET A 87 2.48 -19.69 -1.88
C MET A 87 3.01 -20.31 -0.59
N ASN A 88 3.43 -19.47 0.37
CA ASN A 88 3.94 -19.95 1.65
C ASN A 88 2.84 -20.19 2.69
N LYS A 89 1.56 -19.99 2.33
CA LYS A 89 0.40 -20.12 3.25
C LYS A 89 0.64 -19.35 4.55
N MET A 90 1.09 -18.10 4.43
CA MET A 90 1.47 -17.29 5.57
C MET A 90 0.26 -17.09 6.49
N ASP A 91 0.35 -17.61 7.72
CA ASP A 91 -0.69 -17.43 8.72
C ASP A 91 -0.25 -16.40 9.77
N CYS A 92 -0.92 -15.25 9.78
CA CYS A 92 -0.62 -14.14 10.70
C CYS A 92 -1.86 -13.31 10.99
N ASP A 93 -1.88 -12.57 12.10
CA ASP A 93 -2.93 -11.56 12.33
C ASP A 93 -2.74 -10.33 11.43
N LEU A 94 -3.76 -9.47 11.37
CA LEU A 94 -3.77 -8.29 10.50
C LEU A 94 -2.67 -7.26 10.85
N HIS A 95 -2.30 -7.12 12.13
CA HIS A 95 -1.24 -6.19 12.52
C HIS A 95 0.15 -6.71 12.16
N LYS A 96 0.37 -8.03 12.26
CA LYS A 96 1.59 -8.66 11.74
C LYS A 96 1.67 -8.52 10.22
N MET A 97 0.56 -8.71 9.50
CA MET A 97 0.48 -8.47 8.06
C MET A 97 0.80 -7.01 7.68
N LEU A 98 0.27 -6.04 8.44
CA LEU A 98 0.58 -4.62 8.29
C LEU A 98 2.09 -4.35 8.39
N ASN A 99 2.76 -4.87 9.42
CA ASN A 99 4.20 -4.70 9.59
C ASN A 99 5.00 -5.29 8.42
N MET A 100 4.62 -6.49 7.96
CA MET A 100 5.26 -7.13 6.80
C MET A 100 5.11 -6.29 5.52
N LEU A 101 3.94 -5.66 5.31
CA LEU A 101 3.70 -4.79 4.16
C LEU A 101 4.52 -3.51 4.23
N ILE A 102 4.65 -2.90 5.42
CA ILE A 102 5.51 -1.73 5.64
C ILE A 102 6.98 -2.08 5.35
N ASP A 103 7.45 -3.21 5.87
CA ASP A 103 8.83 -3.67 5.63
C ASP A 103 9.08 -3.90 4.15
N TYR A 104 8.12 -4.49 3.44
CA TYR A 104 8.18 -4.71 2.00
C TYR A 104 8.22 -3.39 1.20
N GLU A 105 7.38 -2.41 1.55
CA GLU A 105 7.40 -1.08 0.94
C GLU A 105 8.77 -0.38 1.11
N ASN A 106 9.35 -0.48 2.31
CA ASN A 106 10.68 0.07 2.60
C ASN A 106 11.78 -0.61 1.77
N GLN A 107 11.70 -1.93 1.58
CA GLN A 107 12.62 -2.68 0.71
C GLN A 107 12.52 -2.20 -0.74
N LEU A 108 11.30 -2.09 -1.29
CA LEU A 108 11.08 -1.57 -2.65
C LEU A 108 11.67 -0.16 -2.83
N ALA A 109 11.53 0.71 -1.83
CA ALA A 109 12.10 2.06 -1.87
C ALA A 109 13.63 2.04 -1.88
N SER A 110 14.25 1.11 -1.13
CA SER A 110 15.70 0.96 -1.09
C SER A 110 16.30 0.42 -2.40
N GLU A 111 15.60 -0.50 -3.06
CA GLU A 111 16.02 -1.07 -4.35
C GLU A 111 15.99 -0.04 -5.46
N LYS A 112 14.94 0.78 -5.52
CA LYS A 112 14.84 1.92 -6.45
C LYS A 112 16.01 2.89 -6.28
N LYS A 113 16.39 3.21 -5.04
CA LYS A 113 17.56 4.07 -4.75
C LYS A 113 18.86 3.42 -5.22
N LYS A 114 19.05 2.11 -4.99
CA LYS A 114 20.24 1.37 -5.42
C LYS A 114 20.37 1.30 -6.94
N GLY A 115 19.26 1.10 -7.65
CA GLY A 115 19.20 1.12 -9.11
C GLY A 115 19.59 2.48 -9.71
N ILE A 116 19.10 3.58 -9.12
CA ILE A 116 19.47 4.95 -9.53
C ILE A 116 20.96 5.20 -9.31
N VAL A 117 21.53 4.80 -8.17
CA VAL A 117 22.96 4.97 -7.88
C VAL A 117 23.84 4.18 -8.87
N MET A 118 23.42 2.97 -9.28
CA MET A 118 24.13 2.22 -10.32
C MET A 118 24.05 2.89 -11.71
N LEU A 119 22.91 3.48 -12.07
CA LEU A 119 22.76 4.20 -13.34
C LEU A 119 23.63 5.46 -13.39
N VAL A 120 23.70 6.23 -12.29
CA VAL A 120 24.52 7.45 -12.18
C VAL A 120 26.03 7.13 -12.18
N ARG A 121 26.44 5.98 -11.62
CA ARG A 121 27.84 5.55 -11.66
C ARG A 121 28.31 5.17 -13.08
N ASN A 122 27.39 4.77 -13.95
CA ASN A 122 27.72 4.36 -15.33
C ASN A 122 27.76 5.53 -16.32
N SER A 123 27.28 6.73 -15.97
CA SER A 123 27.30 7.90 -16.87
C SER A 123 28.57 8.76 -16.75
N SER A 124 29.46 8.47 -15.80
CA SER A 124 30.70 9.23 -15.56
C SER A 124 31.95 8.50 -16.06
N LYS A 125 31.97 8.12 -17.34
CA LYS A 125 33.19 7.69 -18.02
C LYS A 125 33.27 8.15 -19.49
N LYS A 126 33.24 9.46 -19.70
CA LYS A 126 33.86 10.06 -20.89
C LYS A 126 35.20 10.68 -20.49
N LYS A 127 36.22 9.83 -20.40
CA LYS A 127 37.62 10.25 -20.26
C LYS A 127 38.06 10.72 -21.64
N GLY A 128 37.85 12.00 -21.93
CA GLY A 128 38.37 12.66 -23.13
C GLY A 128 39.89 12.60 -23.11
N LYS A 129 40.46 11.77 -23.97
CA LYS A 129 41.88 11.74 -24.27
C LYS A 129 42.07 12.64 -25.49
N ASP A 130 42.41 13.90 -25.25
CA ASP A 130 42.93 14.76 -26.29
C ASP A 130 44.18 15.48 -25.76
N THR A 131 45.32 14.91 -26.12
CA THR A 131 46.63 15.54 -25.94
C THR A 131 47.12 15.94 -27.31
N SER A 132 46.92 17.20 -27.70
CA SER A 132 47.75 17.84 -28.70
C SER A 132 47.90 19.33 -28.40
N LYS A 133 49.11 19.71 -27.96
CA LYS A 133 49.54 21.10 -27.73
C LYS A 133 49.75 21.79 -29.08
N PRO A 134 49.25 23.01 -29.31
CA PRO A 134 49.81 23.89 -30.33
C PRO A 134 50.79 24.87 -29.68
N LYS A 135 52.10 24.74 -29.96
CA LYS A 135 53.08 25.81 -29.73
C LYS A 135 53.06 26.78 -30.90
N LYS A 136 52.73 28.04 -30.62
CA LYS A 136 53.05 29.26 -31.39
C LYS A 136 53.69 30.22 -30.36
N LYS A 137 54.72 31.03 -30.62
CA LYS A 137 55.16 31.71 -31.85
C LYS A 137 56.63 32.20 -31.69
N ALA A 138 57.22 32.48 -32.85
CA ALA A 138 58.44 33.22 -33.25
C ALA A 138 59.14 34.23 -32.30
N VAL A 139 60.45 34.47 -32.52
CA VAL A 139 61.04 35.65 -33.23
C VAL A 139 62.59 35.66 -33.10
N ALA A 140 63.30 35.93 -34.20
CA ALA A 140 64.75 36.21 -34.30
C ALA A 140 65.10 37.65 -33.84
N PRO A 141 66.34 38.00 -33.42
CA PRO A 141 67.44 38.43 -34.32
C PRO A 141 68.84 38.00 -33.80
N LYS A 142 69.98 38.08 -34.49
CA LYS A 142 70.63 39.10 -35.33
C LYS A 142 71.44 38.44 -36.44
#